data_AF-A0A0A7HGC1-F1
#
_entry.id   AF-A0A0A7HGC1-F1
#
_cell.length_a   1.000
_cell.length_b   1.000
_cell.length_c   1.000
_cell.angle_alpha   90.00
_cell.angle_beta   90.00
_cell.angle_gamma   90.00
#
_symmetry.space_group_name_H-M   'P 1'
#
loop_
_entity.id
_entity.type
_entity.pdbx_description
1 polymer ?
#
loop_
_entity_poly.entity_id
_entity_poly.type
_entity_poly.pdbx_seq_one_letter_code
_entity_poly.pdbx_strand_id
1 'polypeptide(L)'
;MQLVQIFFVTCIAATTLAMPQNRPQVSEEAIDRALKDTRYLMRQLKCAVGEAPCDQVGRRLKSLAPLVLRGACPQCSPGEVKQIQKVLGYVQKNYPREWNKILQQYAG
;
A
#
# COMPACT_ATOMS: atom_id res chain seq x y z
N MET A 1 44.81 15.18 35.79
CA MET A 1 45.37 16.40 35.17
C MET A 1 46.36 15.91 34.12
N GLN A 2 46.20 16.01 32.81
CA GLN A 2 45.61 17.01 31.90
C GLN A 2 44.72 16.29 30.84
N LEU A 3 43.44 16.67 30.68
CA LEU A 3 42.91 17.65 29.70
C LEU A 3 43.10 17.20 28.24
N VAL A 4 42.10 16.54 27.65
CA VAL A 4 41.04 17.16 26.79
C VAL A 4 41.58 17.69 25.46
N GLN A 5 41.40 16.91 24.39
CA GLN A 5 41.19 17.32 22.99
C GLN A 5 40.32 16.20 22.35
N ILE A 6 38.99 16.27 22.38
CA ILE A 6 38.05 16.94 21.45
C ILE A 6 38.29 16.57 19.95
N PHE A 7 37.20 16.13 19.30
CA PHE A 7 36.96 15.82 17.87
C PHE A 7 37.46 14.44 17.42
N PHE A 8 36.62 13.45 17.08
CA PHE A 8 35.45 13.44 16.20
C PHE A 8 34.45 12.42 16.74
N VAL A 9 33.26 12.79 17.21
CA VAL A 9 32.02 12.73 16.40
C VAL A 9 32.15 11.84 15.15
N THR A 10 32.32 10.54 15.33
CA THR A 10 31.81 9.58 14.33
C THR A 10 30.32 9.43 14.60
N CYS A 11 29.55 10.43 14.18
CA CYS A 11 28.18 10.21 13.74
C CYS A 11 28.26 9.08 12.71
N ILE A 12 27.99 7.84 13.16
CA ILE A 12 27.52 6.80 12.26
C ILE A 12 26.18 7.32 11.80
N ALA A 13 26.22 8.13 10.74
CA ALA A 13 25.07 8.55 10.00
C ALA A 13 24.38 7.26 9.61
N ALA A 14 23.27 6.96 10.28
CA ALA A 14 22.27 6.05 9.80
C ALA A 14 21.71 6.69 8.53
N THR A 15 22.49 6.65 7.44
CA THR A 15 22.02 6.95 6.11
C THR A 15 21.01 5.86 5.81
N THR A 16 19.74 6.19 6.02
CA THR A 16 18.62 5.40 5.53
C THR A 16 18.76 5.36 4.02
N LEU A 17 19.45 4.32 3.52
CA LEU A 17 19.46 3.99 2.11
C LEU A 17 18.03 3.59 1.77
N ALA A 18 17.23 4.56 1.35
CA ALA A 18 15.98 4.31 0.66
C ALA A 18 16.36 3.65 -0.67
N MET A 19 16.45 2.31 -0.67
CA MET A 19 16.68 1.55 -1.89
C MET A 19 15.58 1.94 -2.90
N PRO A 20 15.94 2.37 -4.13
CA PRO A 20 14.96 2.66 -5.15
C PRO A 20 14.16 1.38 -5.42
N GLN A 21 12.88 1.42 -5.06
CA GLN A 21 11.93 0.34 -5.32
C GLN A 21 11.66 0.34 -6.83
N ASN A 22 12.51 -0.34 -7.61
CA ASN A 22 12.31 -0.58 -9.04
C ASN A 22 11.14 -1.58 -9.22
N ARG A 23 9.93 -1.10 -8.97
CA ARG A 23 8.70 -1.89 -9.07
C ARG A 23 8.21 -1.81 -10.52
N PRO A 24 7.83 -2.94 -11.14
CA PRO A 24 7.19 -2.91 -12.44
C PRO A 24 5.96 -2.00 -12.40
N GLN A 25 5.91 -1.04 -13.32
CA GLN A 25 4.74 -0.18 -13.48
C GLN A 25 3.57 -1.05 -13.95
N VAL A 26 2.41 -0.92 -13.29
CA VAL A 26 1.20 -1.63 -13.69
C VAL A 26 0.46 -0.78 -14.71
N SER A 27 0.13 -1.35 -15.87
CA SER A 27 -0.60 -0.62 -16.91
C SER A 27 -2.08 -0.41 -16.53
N GLU A 28 -2.70 0.63 -17.05
CA GLU A 28 -4.13 0.91 -16.80
C GLU A 28 -5.04 -0.23 -17.27
N GLU A 29 -4.71 -0.87 -18.40
CA GLU A 29 -5.48 -2.00 -18.92
C GLU A 29 -5.39 -3.20 -17.99
N ALA A 30 -4.26 -3.41 -17.32
CA ALA A 30 -4.11 -4.47 -16.33
C ALA A 30 -5.00 -4.21 -15.10
N ILE A 31 -5.06 -2.95 -14.64
CA ILE A 31 -5.99 -2.54 -13.56
C ILE A 31 -7.44 -2.80 -13.99
N ASP A 32 -7.83 -2.37 -15.20
CA ASP A 32 -9.20 -2.54 -15.68
C ASP A 32 -9.60 -4.00 -15.86
N ARG A 33 -8.69 -4.86 -16.34
CA ARG A 33 -8.91 -6.30 -16.41
C ARG A 33 -9.11 -6.89 -15.01
N ALA A 34 -8.27 -6.51 -14.05
CA ALA A 34 -8.38 -7.00 -12.67
C ALA A 34 -9.69 -6.56 -11.98
N LEU A 35 -10.16 -5.33 -12.24
CA LEU A 35 -11.42 -4.82 -11.71
C LEU A 35 -12.64 -5.53 -12.33
N LYS A 36 -12.58 -5.88 -13.61
CA LYS A 36 -13.64 -6.61 -14.32
C LYS A 36 -13.67 -8.11 -14.00
N ASP A 37 -12.54 -8.69 -13.58
CA ASP A 37 -12.50 -10.07 -13.09
C ASP A 37 -13.09 -10.15 -11.67
N THR A 38 -14.40 -10.34 -11.59
CA THR A 38 -15.13 -10.47 -10.32
C THR A 38 -14.57 -11.56 -9.43
N ARG A 39 -14.09 -12.68 -9.99
CA ARG A 39 -13.53 -13.78 -9.19
C ARG A 39 -12.22 -13.36 -8.55
N TYR A 40 -11.33 -12.75 -9.33
CA TYR A 40 -10.07 -12.22 -8.81
C TYR A 40 -10.30 -11.12 -7.79
N LEU A 41 -11.14 -10.12 -8.12
CA LEU A 41 -11.44 -9.00 -7.22
C LEU A 41 -12.01 -9.48 -5.89
N MET A 42 -12.98 -10.41 -5.90
CA MET A 42 -13.54 -10.96 -4.66
C MET A 42 -12.51 -11.69 -3.80
N ARG A 43 -11.54 -12.40 -4.40
CA ARG A 43 -10.43 -12.99 -3.63
C ARG A 43 -9.57 -11.92 -2.97
N GLN A 44 -9.27 -10.83 -3.69
CA GLN A 44 -8.49 -9.71 -3.14
C GLN A 44 -9.23 -9.01 -2.01
N LEU A 45 -10.53 -8.77 -2.14
CA LEU A 45 -11.36 -8.17 -1.09
C LEU A 45 -11.40 -9.05 0.16
N LYS A 46 -11.61 -10.37 0.00
CA LYS A 46 -11.55 -11.32 1.12
C LYS A 46 -10.17 -11.38 1.77
N CYS A 47 -9.09 -11.36 0.99
CA CYS A 47 -7.73 -11.27 1.51
C CYS A 47 -7.53 -10.01 2.37
N ALA A 48 -8.03 -8.85 1.89
CA ALA A 48 -7.93 -7.60 2.61
C ALA A 48 -8.57 -7.69 4.00
N VAL A 49 -9.69 -8.39 4.16
CA VAL A 49 -10.36 -8.57 5.47
C VAL A 49 -9.94 -9.85 6.22
N GLY A 50 -9.01 -10.63 5.67
CA GLY A 50 -8.52 -11.86 6.31
C GLY A 50 -9.43 -13.08 6.16
N GLU A 51 -10.43 -13.03 5.29
CA GLU A 51 -11.35 -14.15 4.98
C GLU A 51 -10.78 -15.14 3.96
N ALA A 52 -9.65 -14.82 3.32
CA ALA A 52 -8.99 -15.67 2.32
C ALA A 52 -7.46 -15.45 2.33
N PRO A 53 -6.66 -16.43 1.86
CA PRO A 53 -5.22 -16.23 1.70
C PRO A 53 -4.94 -15.14 0.66
N CYS A 54 -3.92 -14.33 0.94
CA CYS A 54 -3.47 -13.28 0.05
C CYS A 54 -2.39 -13.80 -0.90
N ASP A 55 -2.44 -13.39 -2.17
CA ASP A 55 -1.31 -13.49 -3.07
C ASP A 55 -0.33 -12.30 -2.86
N GLN A 56 0.70 -12.20 -3.70
CA GLN A 56 1.71 -11.15 -3.56
C GLN A 56 1.11 -9.74 -3.71
N VAL A 57 0.12 -9.57 -4.60
CA VAL A 57 -0.58 -8.30 -4.82
C VAL A 57 -1.45 -7.96 -3.60
N GLY A 58 -2.27 -8.92 -3.14
CA GLY A 58 -3.14 -8.75 -1.98
C GLY A 58 -2.39 -8.42 -0.70
N ARG A 59 -1.24 -9.06 -0.45
CA ARG A 59 -0.38 -8.73 0.71
C ARG A 59 0.11 -7.28 0.67
N ARG A 60 0.51 -6.81 -0.50
CA ARG A 60 0.96 -5.42 -0.68
C ARG A 60 -0.20 -4.44 -0.47
N LEU A 61 -1.35 -4.69 -1.08
CA LEU A 61 -2.54 -3.86 -0.90
C LEU A 61 -2.96 -3.82 0.57
N LYS A 62 -2.97 -4.97 1.24
CA LYS A 62 -3.26 -5.10 2.68
C LYS A 62 -2.32 -4.27 3.55
N SER A 63 -1.02 -4.27 3.25
CA SER A 63 -0.05 -3.43 3.99
C SER A 63 -0.24 -1.92 3.79
N LEU A 64 -0.75 -1.51 2.62
CA LEU A 64 -0.95 -0.10 2.27
C LEU A 64 -2.34 0.41 2.66
N ALA A 65 -3.33 -0.47 2.83
CA ALA A 65 -4.72 -0.13 3.10
C ALA A 65 -4.90 0.86 4.27
N PRO A 66 -4.26 0.69 5.45
CA PRO A 66 -4.44 1.64 6.56
C PRO A 66 -3.94 3.04 6.25
N LEU A 67 -2.89 3.17 5.43
CA LEU A 67 -2.32 4.45 5.05
C LEU A 67 -3.22 5.13 4.02
N VAL A 68 -3.57 4.39 2.97
CA VAL A 68 -4.40 4.87 1.86
C VAL A 68 -5.77 5.34 2.35
N LEU A 69 -6.40 4.59 3.26
CA LEU A 69 -7.71 4.95 3.83
C LEU A 69 -7.66 6.22 4.70
N ARG A 70 -6.51 6.54 5.28
CA ARG A 70 -6.27 7.81 6.00
C ARG A 70 -5.87 8.96 5.07
N GLY A 71 -5.82 8.73 3.77
CA GLY A 71 -5.46 9.74 2.77
C GLY A 71 -3.96 9.90 2.53
N ALA A 72 -3.12 8.98 3.02
CA ALA A 72 -1.66 9.04 2.84
C ALA A 72 -1.13 7.81 2.10
N CYS A 73 -0.24 8.01 1.11
CA CYS A 73 0.62 6.92 0.64
C CYS A 73 2.04 7.44 0.36
N PRO A 74 2.93 7.48 1.36
CA PRO A 74 4.29 7.99 1.20
C PRO A 74 5.16 7.10 0.29
N GLN A 75 4.72 5.88 0.02
CA GLN A 75 5.44 4.86 -0.75
C GLN A 75 4.86 4.66 -2.16
N CYS A 76 3.88 5.49 -2.56
CA CYS A 76 3.23 5.41 -3.87
C CYS A 76 3.73 6.51 -4.80
N SER A 77 3.92 6.17 -6.08
CA SER A 77 4.09 7.16 -7.15
C SER A 77 2.77 7.89 -7.45
N PRO A 78 2.80 9.08 -8.10
CA PRO A 78 1.59 9.78 -8.51
C PRO A 78 0.66 8.94 -9.42
N GLY A 79 1.22 8.07 -10.25
CA GLY A 79 0.45 7.12 -11.07
C GLY A 79 -0.25 6.06 -10.22
N GLU A 80 0.47 5.46 -9.26
CA GLU A 80 -0.10 4.49 -8.33
C GLU A 80 -1.21 5.09 -7.48
N VAL A 81 -1.09 6.35 -7.05
CA VAL A 81 -2.15 7.05 -6.31
C VAL A 81 -3.44 7.15 -7.14
N LYS A 82 -3.35 7.53 -8.42
CA LYS A 82 -4.50 7.59 -9.32
C LYS A 82 -5.14 6.21 -9.51
N GLN A 83 -4.32 5.18 -9.69
CA GLN A 83 -4.79 3.80 -9.82
C GLN A 83 -5.51 3.32 -8.56
N ILE A 84 -4.94 3.61 -7.38
CA ILE A 84 -5.57 3.30 -6.10
C ILE A 84 -6.93 3.99 -5.99
N GLN A 85 -7.00 5.30 -6.28
CA GLN A 85 -8.27 6.03 -6.24
C GLN A 85 -9.33 5.43 -7.18
N LYS A 86 -8.93 5.03 -8.39
CA LYS A 86 -9.79 4.32 -9.35
C LYS A 86 -10.32 3.00 -8.78
N VAL A 87 -9.43 2.18 -8.19
CA VAL A 87 -9.81 0.91 -7.55
C VAL A 87 -10.77 1.14 -6.39
N LEU A 88 -10.48 2.10 -5.49
CA LEU A 88 -11.33 2.42 -4.35
C LEU A 88 -12.72 2.88 -4.81
N GLY A 89 -12.80 3.80 -5.77
CA GLY A 89 -14.08 4.27 -6.32
C GLY A 89 -14.88 3.14 -6.98
N TYR A 90 -14.21 2.24 -7.68
CA TYR A 90 -14.85 1.06 -8.27
C TYR A 90 -15.41 0.12 -7.21
N VAL A 91 -14.64 -0.20 -6.16
CA VAL A 91 -15.07 -1.09 -5.07
C VAL A 91 -16.21 -0.45 -4.27
N GLN A 92 -16.11 0.84 -3.94
CA GLN A 92 -17.17 1.57 -3.24
C GLN A 92 -18.50 1.53 -4.01
N LYS A 93 -18.45 1.75 -5.33
CA LYS A 93 -19.64 1.80 -6.18
C LYS A 93 -20.26 0.42 -6.42
N ASN A 94 -19.45 -0.61 -6.66
CA ASN A 94 -19.93 -1.92 -7.13
C ASN A 94 -19.99 -2.99 -6.03
N TYR A 95 -19.22 -2.84 -4.94
CA TYR A 95 -19.07 -3.81 -3.85
C TYR A 95 -19.20 -3.12 -2.47
N PRO A 96 -20.31 -2.42 -2.18
CA PRO A 96 -20.46 -1.63 -0.96
C PRO A 96 -20.42 -2.47 0.32
N ARG A 97 -20.84 -3.75 0.26
CA ARG A 97 -20.80 -4.65 1.42
C ARG A 97 -19.37 -4.99 1.81
N GLU A 98 -18.55 -5.37 0.84
CA GLU A 98 -17.13 -5.67 1.02
C GLU A 98 -16.35 -4.42 1.40
N TRP A 99 -16.70 -3.27 0.81
CA TRP A 99 -16.14 -1.98 1.18
C TRP A 99 -16.35 -1.67 2.67
N ASN A 100 -17.56 -1.86 3.19
CA ASN A 100 -17.86 -1.65 4.61
C ASN A 100 -17.02 -2.56 5.52
N LYS A 101 -16.80 -3.82 5.12
CA LYS A 101 -15.91 -4.73 5.88
C LYS A 101 -14.47 -4.22 5.91
N ILE A 102 -13.97 -3.68 4.79
CA ILE A 102 -12.64 -3.07 4.72
C ILE A 102 -12.55 -1.87 5.66
N LEU A 103 -13.57 -1.00 5.68
CA LEU A 103 -13.62 0.12 6.61
C LEU A 103 -13.60 -0.35 8.07
N GLN A 104 -14.40 -1.36 8.41
CA GLN A 104 -14.39 -1.94 9.77
C GLN A 104 -13.03 -2.52 10.15
N GLN A 105 -12.31 -3.12 9.19
CA GLN A 105 -11.00 -3.73 9.42
C GLN A 105 -9.87 -2.71 9.63
N TYR A 106 -9.94 -1.53 9.01
CA TYR A 106 -8.80 -0.60 8.90
C TYR A 106 -9.06 0.84 9.35
N ALA A 107 -10.32 1.27 9.40
CA ALA A 107 -10.71 2.62 9.83
C ALA A 107 -11.17 2.67 11.30
N GLY A 108 -11.18 1.52 11.99
CA GLY A 108 -11.35 1.41 13.44
C GLY A 108 -10.10 1.75 14.22
#